data_AF-A0A7X9IEM6-F1
#
_entry.id   AF-A0A7X9IEM6-F1
#
_cell.length_a   1.000
_cell.length_b   1.000
_cell.length_c   1.000
_cell.angle_alpha   90.00
_cell.angle_beta   90.00
_cell.angle_gamma   90.00
#
_symmetry.space_group_name_H-M   'P 1'
#
loop_
_entity.id
_entity.type
_entity.pdbx_description
1 polymer ?
#
loop_
_entity_poly.entity_id
_entity_poly.type
_entity_poly.pdbx_seq_one_letter_code
_entity_poly.pdbx_strand_id
1 'polypeptide(L)'
;MTFRDFVTVSAGNLWRMKLRTFLTVSGVVIAIAAFVSMISFGAGNQRYVTQEFEELGLLFTMQVYPKTDKTAVDTVKAAALDQAMVERLAHLPGVALAFPMNAFTATVTVGDTSIKAGAQALPLTATQTKLFSQVRAGRFFSGDSAREAVVSEEFLRMAGNLSADSVIGRSLILTARTVSIDSGVARVIPHKWADVRAEFDDVVLDSLRQREYVGRTVRQKLGEAMGKFFDGFVNSKALLVDTLTICGVIKGDRHGMVRTEPIIIPMATALRFTSGGIVDNPVDLFSSLSNGTLFAGNDPVGGSYPQVTLQLDPTAPYEPVRDSVEAMGFRAFSFAEQFSKLRKVFVYFNLALGVIGLIALVTA
;
A
#
# COMPACT_ATOMS: atom_id res chain seq x y z
N MET A 1 -45.37 61.74 17.09
CA MET A 1 -45.02 60.48 17.78
C MET A 1 -43.62 60.10 17.35
N THR A 2 -42.68 60.06 18.29
CA THR A 2 -41.28 59.83 17.95
C THR A 2 -40.98 58.32 17.95
N PHE A 3 -40.02 57.86 17.15
CA PHE A 3 -39.59 56.45 17.11
C PHE A 3 -39.25 55.90 18.51
N ARG A 4 -38.78 56.78 19.41
CA ARG A 4 -38.50 56.48 20.82
C ARG A 4 -39.75 56.10 21.62
N ASP A 5 -40.91 56.72 21.36
CA ASP A 5 -42.15 56.38 22.06
C ASP A 5 -42.62 54.96 21.72
N PHE A 6 -42.52 54.56 20.44
CA PHE A 6 -42.86 53.21 20.01
C PHE A 6 -41.96 52.15 20.66
N VAL A 7 -40.64 52.38 20.68
CA VAL A 7 -39.69 51.46 21.34
C VAL A 7 -39.97 51.35 22.84
N THR A 8 -40.31 52.46 23.50
CA THR A 8 -40.58 52.49 24.95
C THR A 8 -41.86 51.75 25.31
N VAL A 9 -42.93 51.92 24.52
CA VAL A 9 -44.22 51.23 24.73
C VAL A 9 -44.09 49.73 24.43
N SER A 10 -43.41 49.35 23.35
CA SER A 10 -43.16 47.94 23.02
C SER A 10 -42.27 47.24 24.07
N ALA A 11 -41.22 47.92 24.56
CA ALA A 11 -40.35 47.39 25.61
C ALA A 11 -41.08 47.24 26.96
N GLY A 12 -41.96 48.18 27.30
CA GLY A 12 -42.82 48.09 28.49
C GLY A 12 -43.76 46.89 28.46
N ASN A 13 -44.26 46.53 27.27
CA ASN A 13 -45.17 45.40 27.09
C ASN A 13 -44.45 44.03 27.20
N LEU A 14 -43.21 43.93 26.73
CA LEU A 14 -42.36 42.74 26.90
C LEU A 14 -42.06 42.43 28.38
N TRP A 15 -41.97 43.47 29.21
CA TRP A 15 -41.72 43.36 30.66
C TRP A 15 -42.89 42.71 31.42
N ARG A 16 -44.13 42.71 30.89
CA ARG A 16 -45.28 42.05 31.52
C ARG A 16 -45.21 40.51 31.48
N MET A 17 -44.49 39.92 30.52
CA MET A 17 -44.36 38.46 30.36
C MET A 17 -42.91 37.98 30.51
N LYS A 18 -42.26 38.40 31.61
CA LYS A 18 -40.83 38.21 31.92
C LYS A 18 -40.29 36.81 31.58
N LEU A 19 -40.99 35.75 31.98
CA LEU A 19 -40.50 34.39 31.80
C LEU A 19 -40.51 33.94 30.34
N ARG A 20 -41.62 34.17 29.63
CA ARG A 20 -41.77 33.73 28.23
C ARG A 20 -40.79 34.48 27.33
N THR A 21 -40.75 35.80 27.44
CA THR A 21 -39.87 36.65 26.65
C THR A 21 -38.40 36.31 26.91
N PHE A 22 -38.01 36.07 28.17
CA PHE A 22 -36.65 35.69 28.51
C PHE A 22 -36.26 34.32 27.93
N LEU A 23 -37.14 33.31 28.02
CA LEU A 23 -36.88 31.98 27.49
C LEU A 23 -36.76 31.98 25.96
N THR A 24 -37.63 32.74 25.26
CA THR A 24 -37.58 32.82 23.79
C THR A 24 -36.38 33.59 23.30
N VAL A 25 -36.04 34.72 23.92
CA VAL A 25 -34.85 35.50 23.53
C VAL A 25 -33.59 34.70 23.81
N SER A 26 -33.48 34.03 24.96
CA SER A 26 -32.34 33.17 25.26
C SER A 26 -32.23 31.99 24.30
N GLY A 27 -33.36 31.35 23.96
CA GLY A 27 -33.39 30.27 22.98
C GLY A 27 -32.89 30.70 21.61
N VAL A 28 -33.34 31.87 21.11
CA VAL A 28 -32.90 32.44 19.83
C VAL A 28 -31.41 32.80 19.88
N VAL A 29 -30.93 33.41 20.97
CA VAL A 29 -29.50 33.74 21.14
C VAL A 29 -28.63 32.48 21.14
N ILE A 30 -29.04 31.43 21.87
CA ILE A 30 -28.30 30.15 21.92
C ILE A 30 -28.32 29.48 20.54
N ALA A 31 -29.45 29.51 19.83
CA ALA A 31 -29.57 28.93 18.49
C ALA A 31 -28.65 29.63 17.48
N ILE A 32 -28.62 30.97 17.46
CA ILE A 32 -27.75 31.74 16.58
C ILE A 32 -26.28 31.51 16.96
N ALA A 33 -25.94 31.49 18.25
CA ALA A 33 -24.58 31.24 18.72
C ALA A 33 -24.10 29.83 18.32
N ALA A 34 -24.93 28.81 18.49
CA ALA A 34 -24.64 27.44 18.08
C ALA A 34 -24.44 27.34 16.56
N PHE A 35 -25.28 28.02 15.78
CA PHE A 35 -25.19 28.06 14.32
C PHE A 35 -23.88 28.71 13.84
N VAL A 36 -23.54 29.89 14.36
CA VAL A 36 -22.29 30.60 14.03
C VAL A 36 -21.07 29.78 14.44
N SER A 37 -21.11 29.13 15.60
CA SER A 37 -20.04 28.24 16.08
C SER A 37 -19.84 27.05 15.13
N MET A 38 -20.93 26.38 14.73
CA MET A 38 -20.88 25.25 13.81
C MET A 38 -20.29 25.63 12.45
N ILE A 39 -20.69 26.78 11.88
CA ILE A 39 -20.14 27.28 10.62
C ILE A 39 -18.65 27.59 10.74
N SER A 40 -18.24 28.25 11.82
CA SER A 40 -16.84 28.62 12.07
C SER A 40 -15.97 27.37 12.27
N PHE A 41 -16.45 26.40 13.04
CA PHE A 41 -15.78 25.12 13.24
C PHE A 41 -15.64 24.33 11.94
N GLY A 42 -16.71 24.26 11.13
CA GLY A 42 -16.69 23.57 9.84
C GLY A 42 -15.66 24.17 8.87
N ALA A 43 -15.68 25.50 8.71
CA ALA A 43 -14.73 26.21 7.84
C ALA A 43 -13.28 26.12 8.37
N GLY A 44 -13.10 26.21 9.69
CA GLY A 44 -11.80 26.04 10.35
C GLY A 44 -11.23 24.64 10.13
N ASN A 45 -12.03 23.61 10.37
CA ASN A 45 -11.62 22.22 10.19
C ASN A 45 -11.31 21.91 8.71
N GLN A 46 -12.07 22.47 7.76
CA GLN A 46 -11.77 22.33 6.34
C GLN A 46 -10.39 22.91 5.98
N ARG A 47 -10.03 24.08 6.52
CA ARG A 47 -8.71 24.70 6.30
C ARG A 47 -7.59 23.88 6.93
N TYR A 48 -7.78 23.47 8.19
CA TYR A 48 -6.83 22.64 8.92
C TYR A 48 -6.55 21.33 8.16
N VAL A 49 -7.59 20.61 7.76
CA VAL A 49 -7.46 19.38 6.97
C VAL A 49 -6.81 19.66 5.60
N THR A 50 -7.14 20.76 4.92
CA THR A 50 -6.49 21.07 3.63
C THR A 50 -4.98 21.27 3.82
N GLN A 51 -4.60 22.08 4.80
CA GLN A 51 -3.20 22.42 5.08
C GLN A 51 -2.40 21.19 5.47
N GLU A 52 -2.91 20.38 6.40
CA GLU A 52 -2.28 19.13 6.82
C GLU A 52 -2.01 18.20 5.62
N PHE A 53 -3.00 18.01 4.75
CA PHE A 53 -2.86 17.12 3.59
C PHE A 53 -1.92 17.69 2.50
N GLU A 54 -1.84 19.01 2.38
CA GLU A 54 -0.93 19.70 1.45
C GLU A 54 0.53 19.70 1.96
N GLU A 55 0.72 19.87 3.26
CA GLU A 55 2.01 19.74 3.94
C GLU A 55 2.59 18.34 3.76
N LEU A 56 1.73 17.31 3.88
CA LEU A 56 2.11 15.92 3.64
C LEU A 56 2.25 15.57 2.15
N GLY A 57 1.83 16.44 1.24
CA GLY A 57 1.86 16.17 -0.21
C GLY A 57 0.87 15.10 -0.68
N LEU A 58 -0.09 14.71 0.17
CA LEU A 58 -1.07 13.66 -0.12
C LEU A 58 -2.05 14.06 -1.21
N LEU A 59 -2.38 15.35 -1.32
CA LEU A 59 -3.28 15.88 -2.36
C LEU A 59 -2.74 15.64 -3.77
N PHE A 60 -1.42 15.65 -3.93
CA PHE A 60 -0.74 15.42 -5.21
C PHE A 60 -0.29 13.97 -5.36
N THR A 61 -0.80 13.05 -4.53
CA THR A 61 -0.45 11.63 -4.61
C THR A 61 -1.63 10.82 -5.13
N MET A 62 -1.39 9.99 -6.13
CA MET A 62 -2.34 9.04 -6.70
C MET A 62 -1.76 7.63 -6.61
N GLN A 63 -2.52 6.69 -6.06
CA GLN A 63 -2.15 5.29 -5.96
C GLN A 63 -2.87 4.49 -7.04
N VAL A 64 -2.12 3.70 -7.78
CA VAL A 64 -2.61 2.89 -8.90
C VAL A 64 -2.51 1.41 -8.52
N TYR A 65 -3.62 0.69 -8.70
CA TYR A 65 -3.77 -0.71 -8.37
C TYR A 65 -4.18 -1.52 -9.61
N PRO A 66 -3.75 -2.79 -9.71
CA PRO A 66 -4.24 -3.67 -10.74
C PRO A 66 -5.73 -3.94 -10.49
N LYS A 67 -6.53 -3.94 -11.56
CA LYS A 67 -7.96 -4.25 -11.45
C LYS A 67 -8.12 -5.76 -11.27
N THR A 68 -8.29 -6.21 -10.03
CA THR A 68 -8.64 -7.61 -9.74
C THR A 68 -10.15 -7.78 -9.82
N ASP A 69 -10.68 -8.04 -11.01
CA ASP A 69 -12.08 -8.45 -11.15
C ASP A 69 -12.24 -9.89 -10.63
N LYS A 70 -12.48 -10.03 -9.32
CA LYS A 70 -12.71 -11.33 -8.66
C LYS A 70 -13.96 -12.08 -9.16
N THR A 71 -14.76 -11.46 -10.02
CA THR A 71 -16.02 -11.99 -10.56
C THR A 71 -15.92 -12.42 -12.03
N ALA A 72 -14.80 -12.17 -12.71
CA ALA A 72 -14.61 -12.62 -14.08
C ALA A 72 -14.00 -14.03 -14.08
N VAL A 73 -14.81 -15.03 -14.41
CA VAL A 73 -14.37 -16.40 -14.79
C VAL A 73 -13.67 -16.38 -16.17
N ASP A 74 -13.54 -15.20 -16.78
CA ASP A 74 -12.96 -15.03 -18.10
C ASP A 74 -11.44 -14.83 -18.05
N THR A 75 -10.80 -15.52 -18.99
CA THR A 75 -9.37 -15.72 -19.23
C THR A 75 -8.59 -14.44 -19.57
N VAL A 76 -9.15 -13.25 -19.31
CA VAL A 76 -8.50 -11.96 -19.56
C VAL A 76 -7.49 -11.72 -18.44
N LYS A 77 -6.23 -12.01 -18.74
CA LYS A 77 -5.07 -11.72 -17.89
C LYS A 77 -5.18 -10.29 -17.38
N ALA A 78 -5.37 -10.12 -16.08
CA ALA A 78 -5.39 -8.80 -15.45
C ALA A 78 -4.14 -8.04 -15.86
N ALA A 79 -4.29 -6.77 -16.26
CA ALA A 79 -3.16 -5.94 -16.65
C ALA A 79 -2.15 -5.88 -15.48
N ALA A 80 -0.97 -6.41 -15.71
CA ALA A 80 0.11 -6.45 -14.72
C ALA A 80 0.77 -5.06 -14.63
N LEU A 81 1.08 -4.62 -13.42
CA LEU A 81 1.85 -3.40 -13.19
C LEU A 81 3.33 -3.74 -13.30
N ASP A 82 3.80 -3.95 -14.52
CA ASP A 82 5.22 -4.24 -14.77
C ASP A 82 6.04 -2.95 -14.87
N GLN A 83 7.37 -3.06 -14.86
CA GLN A 83 8.29 -1.91 -15.00
C GLN A 83 7.98 -1.06 -16.24
N ALA A 84 7.67 -1.68 -17.38
CA ALA A 84 7.26 -0.96 -18.59
C ALA A 84 5.96 -0.16 -18.41
N MET A 85 5.04 -0.65 -17.57
CA MET A 85 3.80 0.07 -17.24
C MET A 85 4.08 1.24 -16.31
N VAL A 86 4.98 1.09 -15.34
CA VAL A 86 5.45 2.20 -14.48
C VAL A 86 6.02 3.32 -15.34
N GLU A 87 6.86 2.99 -16.31
CA GLU A 87 7.45 3.98 -17.23
C GLU A 87 6.38 4.67 -18.08
N ARG A 88 5.38 3.94 -18.59
CA ARG A 88 4.25 4.54 -19.31
C ARG A 88 3.44 5.50 -18.43
N LEU A 89 3.20 5.13 -17.16
CA LEU A 89 2.52 5.99 -16.20
C LEU A 89 3.33 7.25 -15.89
N ALA A 90 4.66 7.15 -15.86
CA ALA A 90 5.55 8.29 -15.65
C ALA A 90 5.48 9.34 -16.77
N HIS A 91 5.15 8.93 -18.00
CA HIS A 91 5.05 9.82 -19.16
C HIS A 91 3.67 10.48 -19.32
N LEU A 92 2.71 10.19 -18.43
CA LEU A 92 1.39 10.81 -18.51
C LEU A 92 1.48 12.33 -18.25
N PRO A 93 0.72 13.15 -19.00
CA PRO A 93 0.70 14.59 -18.76
C PRO A 93 0.15 14.88 -17.36
N GLY A 94 0.88 15.66 -16.57
CA GLY A 94 0.52 16.00 -15.20
C GLY A 94 1.06 15.03 -14.13
N VAL A 95 1.83 14.01 -14.51
CA VAL A 95 2.60 13.17 -13.56
C VAL A 95 4.03 13.70 -13.47
N ALA A 96 4.45 14.06 -12.25
CA ALA A 96 5.80 14.51 -11.96
C ALA A 96 6.76 13.34 -11.66
N LEU A 97 6.26 12.28 -11.01
CA LEU A 97 7.05 11.10 -10.65
C LEU A 97 6.15 9.85 -10.60
N ALA A 98 6.63 8.71 -11.08
CA ALA A 98 6.00 7.43 -10.87
C ALA A 98 7.00 6.44 -10.28
N PHE A 99 6.60 5.73 -9.23
CA PHE A 99 7.44 4.70 -8.62
C PHE A 99 6.60 3.54 -8.08
N PRO A 100 7.09 2.29 -8.21
CA PRO A 100 6.40 1.14 -7.65
C PRO A 100 6.57 1.10 -6.14
N MET A 101 5.55 0.63 -5.42
CA MET A 101 5.64 0.39 -3.98
C MET A 101 5.51 -1.10 -3.70
N ASN A 102 6.63 -1.72 -3.34
CA ASN A 102 6.66 -3.12 -2.95
C ASN A 102 6.83 -3.22 -1.44
N ALA A 103 5.74 -3.56 -0.75
CA ALA A 103 5.77 -3.88 0.66
C ALA A 103 5.76 -5.40 0.84
N PHE A 104 6.65 -5.92 1.69
CA PHE A 104 6.73 -7.33 2.05
C PHE A 104 7.00 -7.47 3.54
N THR A 105 6.70 -8.63 4.11
CA THR A 105 6.99 -8.88 5.53
C THR A 105 8.36 -9.53 5.66
N ALA A 106 9.22 -8.98 6.51
CA ALA A 106 10.54 -9.53 6.81
C ALA A 106 10.74 -9.71 8.32
N THR A 107 11.57 -10.68 8.69
CA THR A 107 12.10 -10.75 10.05
C THR A 107 13.36 -9.91 10.11
N VAL A 108 13.41 -8.99 11.07
CA VAL A 108 14.47 -8.01 11.19
C VAL A 108 15.11 -8.14 12.54
N THR A 109 16.43 -8.28 12.53
CA THR A 109 17.22 -8.46 13.74
C THR A 109 18.21 -7.30 13.89
N VAL A 110 18.16 -6.64 15.04
CA VAL A 110 19.07 -5.55 15.41
C VAL A 110 19.63 -5.84 16.80
N GLY A 111 20.94 -6.07 16.88
CA GLY A 111 21.56 -6.59 18.11
C GLY A 111 20.94 -7.94 18.49
N ASP A 112 20.43 -8.05 19.73
CA ASP A 112 19.82 -9.27 20.26
C ASP A 112 18.30 -9.35 20.04
N THR A 113 17.69 -8.32 19.44
CA THR A 113 16.24 -8.24 19.26
C THR A 113 15.86 -8.61 17.83
N SER A 114 14.98 -9.60 17.67
CA SER A 114 14.43 -10.01 16.38
C SER A 114 12.92 -9.83 16.35
N ILE A 115 12.41 -9.06 15.40
CA ILE A 115 10.99 -8.73 15.25
C ILE A 115 10.54 -8.94 13.81
N LYS A 116 9.28 -9.32 13.63
CA LYS A 116 8.65 -9.32 12.30
C LYS A 116 8.11 -7.93 12.02
N ALA A 117 8.52 -7.36 10.90
CA ALA A 117 8.13 -6.01 10.50
C ALA A 117 7.88 -5.95 8.98
N GLY A 118 7.05 -5.03 8.55
CA GLY A 118 6.94 -4.73 7.12
C GLY A 118 8.18 -3.99 6.62
N ALA A 119 8.65 -4.38 5.44
CA ALA A 119 9.70 -3.71 4.71
C ALA A 119 9.11 -3.20 3.39
N GLN A 120 9.43 -1.97 3.03
CA GLN A 120 9.06 -1.38 1.75
C GLN A 120 10.30 -1.05 0.91
N ALA A 121 10.21 -1.38 -0.37
CA ALA A 121 11.18 -0.96 -1.38
C ALA A 121 10.85 0.47 -1.83
N LEU A 122 11.85 1.33 -1.87
CA LEU A 122 11.69 2.71 -2.35
C LEU A 122 12.88 3.10 -3.24
N PRO A 123 12.67 3.69 -4.43
CA PRO A 123 13.75 4.25 -5.22
C PRO A 123 14.20 5.59 -4.63
N LEU A 124 15.45 5.98 -4.89
CA LEU A 124 16.06 7.21 -4.40
C LEU A 124 15.28 8.44 -4.84
N THR A 125 14.74 8.45 -6.06
CA THR A 125 13.93 9.55 -6.58
C THR A 125 12.68 9.79 -5.73
N ALA A 126 12.07 8.73 -5.19
CA ALA A 126 10.88 8.84 -4.35
C ALA A 126 11.21 9.36 -2.93
N THR A 127 12.45 9.25 -2.45
CA THR A 127 12.87 9.81 -1.15
C THR A 127 12.78 11.34 -1.10
N GLN A 128 12.81 12.00 -2.26
CA GLN A 128 12.73 13.47 -2.37
C GLN A 128 11.30 14.01 -2.24
N THR A 129 10.30 13.13 -2.23
CA THR A 129 8.90 13.55 -2.08
C THR A 129 8.63 14.03 -0.65
N LYS A 130 7.67 14.96 -0.48
CA LYS A 130 7.28 15.50 0.83
C LYS A 130 6.89 14.43 1.85
N LEU A 131 6.36 13.30 1.39
CA LEU A 131 5.98 12.16 2.22
C LEU A 131 7.18 11.50 2.92
N PHE A 132 8.34 11.49 2.27
CA PHE A 132 9.52 10.81 2.78
C PHE A 132 10.59 11.79 3.27
N SER A 133 10.52 13.09 2.96
CA SER A 133 11.53 14.07 3.34
C SER A 133 11.65 14.34 4.86
N GLN A 134 10.72 13.87 5.68
CA GLN A 134 10.72 14.08 7.13
C GLN A 134 11.65 13.08 7.87
N VAL A 135 12.95 13.31 7.75
CA VAL A 135 13.98 12.56 8.49
C VAL A 135 14.14 13.19 9.88
N ARG A 136 14.03 12.36 10.93
CA ARG A 136 14.28 12.78 12.31
C ARG A 136 15.77 12.78 12.64
N ALA A 137 16.48 11.76 12.19
CA ALA A 137 17.90 11.60 12.47
C ALA A 137 18.61 10.89 11.30
N GLY A 138 19.84 11.30 11.00
CA GLY A 138 20.65 10.72 9.92
C GLY A 138 20.23 11.20 8.53
N ARG A 139 20.34 10.30 7.54
CA ARG A 139 20.08 10.58 6.12
C ARG A 139 19.36 9.41 5.45
N PHE A 140 18.76 9.64 4.29
CA PHE A 140 18.33 8.55 3.43
C PHE A 140 19.51 7.76 2.86
N PHE A 141 19.20 6.62 2.24
CA PHE A 141 20.18 5.81 1.54
C PHE A 141 20.85 6.59 0.41
N SER A 142 22.12 6.28 0.17
CA SER A 142 23.01 6.99 -0.75
C SER A 142 22.74 6.65 -2.22
N GLY A 143 22.08 5.53 -2.49
CA GLY A 143 21.76 5.06 -3.84
C GLY A 143 20.89 3.81 -3.85
N ASP A 144 20.33 3.47 -5.01
CA ASP A 144 19.37 2.37 -5.17
C ASP A 144 19.95 0.97 -4.93
N SER A 145 21.28 0.84 -5.04
CA SER A 145 22.03 -0.41 -4.80
C SER A 145 22.81 -0.40 -3.49
N ALA A 146 22.66 0.63 -2.65
CA ALA A 146 23.35 0.71 -1.37
C ALA A 146 22.80 -0.36 -0.40
N ARG A 147 23.69 -0.96 0.41
CA ARG A 147 23.29 -1.86 1.50
C ARG A 147 22.91 -1.08 2.76
N GLU A 148 22.03 -0.12 2.58
CA GLU A 148 21.58 0.80 3.61
C GLU A 148 20.07 0.59 3.85
N ALA A 149 19.62 0.88 5.06
CA ALA A 149 18.21 0.84 5.42
C ALA A 149 17.84 2.09 6.22
N VAL A 150 16.63 2.59 5.98
CA VAL A 150 16.03 3.66 6.76
C VAL A 150 14.91 3.03 7.59
N VAL A 151 14.86 3.34 8.88
CA VAL A 151 13.85 2.79 9.79
C VAL A 151 12.87 3.87 10.23
N SER A 152 11.64 3.49 10.56
CA SER A 152 10.67 4.43 11.13
C SER A 152 10.73 4.46 12.66
N GLU A 153 10.17 5.50 13.27
CA GLU A 153 9.98 5.53 14.72
C GLU A 153 9.14 4.37 15.26
N GLU A 154 8.20 3.87 14.46
CA GLU A 154 7.40 2.69 14.83
C GLU A 154 8.30 1.45 14.97
N PHE A 155 9.28 1.28 14.08
CA PHE A 155 10.27 0.22 14.20
C PHE A 155 11.09 0.35 15.49
N LEU A 156 11.56 1.56 15.82
CA LEU A 156 12.33 1.80 17.03
C LEU A 156 11.54 1.43 18.29
N ARG A 157 10.24 1.75 18.31
CA ARG A 157 9.32 1.38 19.40
C ARG A 157 9.12 -0.13 19.48
N MET A 158 9.00 -0.81 18.35
CA MET A 158 8.87 -2.27 18.29
C MET A 158 10.16 -3.00 18.71
N ALA A 159 11.33 -2.42 18.41
CA ALA A 159 12.64 -3.01 18.68
C ALA A 159 13.17 -2.73 20.10
N GLY A 160 12.29 -2.40 21.05
CA GLY A 160 12.68 -2.15 22.45
C GLY A 160 12.91 -0.66 22.80
N ASN A 161 12.26 0.26 22.07
CA ASN A 161 12.28 1.70 22.30
C ASN A 161 13.69 2.33 22.21
N LEU A 162 14.39 1.98 21.13
CA LEU A 162 15.72 2.49 20.84
C LEU A 162 15.70 4.00 20.52
N SER A 163 16.75 4.74 20.92
CA SER A 163 16.86 6.16 20.57
C SER A 163 17.33 6.34 19.13
N ALA A 164 16.73 7.30 18.41
CA ALA A 164 16.97 7.50 16.98
C ALA A 164 18.46 7.67 16.63
N ASP A 165 19.20 8.45 17.42
CA ASP A 165 20.62 8.74 17.16
C ASP A 165 21.54 7.54 17.44
N SER A 166 21.16 6.65 18.36
CA SER A 166 22.00 5.49 18.74
C SER A 166 21.95 4.34 17.74
N VAL A 167 20.95 4.34 16.87
CA VAL A 167 20.67 3.27 15.91
C VAL A 167 21.35 3.52 14.57
N ILE A 168 21.69 4.78 14.28
CA ILE A 168 22.42 5.15 13.06
C ILE A 168 23.81 4.47 13.07
N GLY A 169 24.16 3.84 11.95
CA GLY A 169 25.39 3.09 11.77
C GLY A 169 25.36 1.65 12.29
N ARG A 170 24.28 1.23 12.98
CA ARG A 170 24.15 -0.18 13.41
C ARG A 170 23.85 -1.09 12.22
N SER A 171 24.29 -2.34 12.35
CA SER A 171 23.91 -3.41 11.42
C SER A 171 22.51 -3.90 11.73
N LEU A 172 21.69 -4.00 10.69
CA LEU A 172 20.34 -4.53 10.66
C LEU A 172 20.34 -5.74 9.75
N ILE A 173 19.99 -6.89 10.29
CA ILE A 173 19.93 -8.14 9.55
C ILE A 173 18.50 -8.30 9.05
N LEU A 174 18.31 -8.22 7.74
CA LEU A 174 17.02 -8.43 7.10
C LEU A 174 16.96 -9.88 6.64
N THR A 175 15.99 -10.63 7.18
CA THR A 175 15.72 -12.01 6.78
C THR A 175 14.36 -12.07 6.11
N ALA A 176 14.35 -12.28 4.80
CA ALA A 176 13.13 -12.58 4.06
C ALA A 176 13.06 -14.08 3.75
N ARG A 177 11.85 -14.63 3.81
CA ARG A 177 11.62 -16.03 3.43
C ARG A 177 11.41 -16.07 1.92
N THR A 178 12.40 -16.57 1.17
CA THR A 178 12.26 -16.82 -0.26
C THR A 178 12.17 -18.31 -0.49
N VAL A 179 11.18 -18.77 -1.25
CA VAL A 179 11.04 -20.19 -1.55
C VAL A 179 11.85 -20.49 -2.81
N SER A 180 13.13 -20.81 -2.66
CA SER A 180 13.98 -21.14 -3.81
C SER A 180 13.68 -22.54 -4.35
N ILE A 181 13.27 -22.62 -5.61
CA ILE A 181 12.98 -23.86 -6.36
C ILE A 181 14.19 -24.82 -6.42
N ASP A 182 15.40 -24.29 -6.30
CA ASP A 182 16.66 -25.04 -6.41
C ASP A 182 16.80 -26.17 -5.37
N SER A 183 16.15 -26.00 -4.22
CA SER A 183 16.24 -26.92 -3.10
C SER A 183 15.35 -28.18 -3.23
N GLY A 184 14.31 -28.12 -4.07
CA GLY A 184 13.47 -29.28 -4.39
C GLY A 184 14.07 -30.15 -5.49
N VAL A 185 14.69 -29.53 -6.50
CA VAL A 185 15.26 -30.21 -7.67
C VAL A 185 16.56 -30.95 -7.30
N ALA A 186 17.39 -30.38 -6.43
CA ALA A 186 18.65 -31.00 -5.99
C ALA A 186 18.50 -32.38 -5.31
N ARG A 187 17.31 -32.70 -4.78
CA ARG A 187 17.00 -34.02 -4.19
C ARG A 187 16.34 -35.01 -5.15
N VAL A 188 15.86 -34.54 -6.31
CA VAL A 188 15.21 -35.37 -7.34
C VAL A 188 16.21 -35.81 -8.41
N ILE A 189 17.31 -35.07 -8.60
CA ILE A 189 18.38 -35.49 -9.52
C ILE A 189 19.21 -36.58 -8.82
N PRO A 190 19.19 -37.84 -9.30
CA PRO A 190 20.05 -38.88 -8.75
C PRO A 190 21.51 -38.46 -8.95
N HIS A 191 22.32 -38.53 -7.88
CA HIS A 191 23.70 -38.03 -7.85
C HIS A 191 24.69 -38.80 -8.75
N LYS A 192 24.21 -39.63 -9.68
CA LYS A 192 25.01 -40.41 -10.62
C LYS A 192 24.29 -40.53 -11.97
N TRP A 193 24.57 -39.59 -12.88
CA TRP A 193 24.20 -39.68 -14.30
C TRP A 193 24.85 -40.87 -15.04
N ALA A 194 25.74 -41.63 -14.38
CA ALA A 194 26.37 -42.83 -14.92
C ALA A 194 25.53 -44.11 -14.75
N ASP A 195 24.67 -44.21 -13.73
CA ASP A 195 23.93 -45.45 -13.44
C ASP A 195 22.59 -45.55 -14.20
N VAL A 196 22.01 -44.41 -14.64
CA VAL A 196 20.72 -44.39 -15.35
C VAL A 196 20.82 -44.94 -16.79
N ARG A 197 22.01 -44.91 -17.40
CA ARG A 197 22.19 -45.38 -18.78
C ARG A 197 22.24 -46.90 -18.89
N ALA A 198 22.69 -47.60 -17.83
CA ALA A 198 22.74 -49.06 -17.79
C ALA A 198 21.36 -49.71 -17.57
N GLU A 199 20.41 -48.98 -16.96
CA GLU A 199 19.05 -49.50 -16.69
C GLU A 199 18.01 -49.12 -17.76
N PHE A 200 18.36 -48.20 -18.67
CA PHE A 200 17.52 -47.83 -19.82
C PHE A 200 17.69 -48.76 -21.03
N ASP A 201 18.79 -49.51 -21.14
CA ASP A 201 18.99 -50.44 -22.26
C ASP A 201 18.27 -51.79 -22.05
N ASP A 202 18.12 -52.26 -20.81
CA ASP A 202 17.49 -53.57 -20.52
C ASP A 202 15.96 -53.52 -20.32
N VAL A 203 15.36 -52.35 -20.08
CA VAL A 203 13.92 -52.25 -19.71
C VAL A 203 13.03 -51.81 -20.89
N VAL A 204 13.60 -51.35 -21.99
CA VAL A 204 12.84 -50.64 -23.05
C VAL A 204 12.22 -51.55 -24.12
N LEU A 205 12.73 -52.76 -24.37
CA LEU A 205 12.17 -53.58 -25.47
C LEU A 205 10.98 -54.47 -25.10
N ASP A 206 10.97 -55.08 -23.91
CA ASP A 206 9.96 -56.12 -23.59
C ASP A 206 8.73 -55.57 -22.83
N SER A 207 8.88 -54.45 -22.10
CA SER A 207 7.84 -53.90 -21.21
C SER A 207 6.87 -52.91 -21.88
N LEU A 208 7.17 -52.44 -23.10
CA LEU A 208 6.31 -51.50 -23.84
C LEU A 208 5.08 -52.16 -24.49
N ARG A 209 4.92 -53.49 -24.36
CA ARG A 209 3.83 -54.24 -25.01
C ARG A 209 2.55 -54.39 -24.16
N GLN A 210 2.58 -54.05 -22.88
CA GLN A 210 1.40 -54.06 -21.99
C GLN A 210 1.07 -52.65 -21.47
N ARG A 211 0.22 -51.94 -22.22
CA ARG A 211 -0.26 -50.56 -21.94
C ARG A 211 -0.85 -50.34 -20.53
N GLU A 212 -1.31 -51.39 -19.85
CA GLU A 212 -1.91 -51.27 -18.50
C GLU A 212 -0.90 -51.26 -17.35
N TYR A 213 0.28 -51.84 -17.51
CA TYR A 213 1.27 -51.95 -16.43
C TYR A 213 2.14 -50.69 -16.32
N VAL A 214 2.50 -50.09 -17.47
CA VAL A 214 3.25 -48.83 -17.56
C VAL A 214 2.53 -47.70 -16.84
N GLY A 215 1.19 -47.66 -16.92
CA GLY A 215 0.38 -46.63 -16.27
C GLY A 215 0.41 -46.67 -14.73
N ARG A 216 0.62 -47.85 -14.12
CA ARG A 216 0.67 -47.99 -12.65
C ARG A 216 2.06 -47.68 -12.10
N THR A 217 3.11 -48.23 -12.72
CA THR A 217 4.49 -48.06 -12.24
C THR A 217 4.99 -46.62 -12.43
N VAL A 218 4.59 -45.96 -13.52
CA VAL A 218 4.89 -44.54 -13.75
C VAL A 218 4.19 -43.66 -12.71
N ARG A 219 2.91 -43.92 -12.38
CA ARG A 219 2.18 -43.18 -11.34
C ARG A 219 2.79 -43.35 -9.95
N GLN A 220 3.21 -44.56 -9.61
CA GLN A 220 3.75 -44.86 -8.29
C GLN A 220 5.13 -44.22 -8.08
N LYS A 221 6.02 -44.32 -9.09
CA LYS A 221 7.33 -43.65 -9.06
C LYS A 221 7.24 -42.13 -9.18
N LEU A 222 6.29 -41.58 -9.96
CA LEU A 222 6.01 -40.14 -9.96
C LEU A 222 5.49 -39.66 -8.61
N GLY A 223 4.61 -40.42 -7.97
CA GLY A 223 4.06 -40.08 -6.66
C GLY A 223 5.12 -40.00 -5.57
N GLU A 224 6.07 -40.94 -5.55
CA GLU A 224 7.20 -40.91 -4.62
C GLU A 224 8.21 -39.79 -4.93
N ALA A 225 8.52 -39.55 -6.21
CA ALA A 225 9.39 -38.46 -6.62
C ALA A 225 8.77 -37.08 -6.32
N MET A 226 7.46 -36.92 -6.54
CA MET A 226 6.71 -35.74 -6.14
C MET A 226 6.69 -35.59 -4.64
N GLY A 227 6.42 -36.65 -3.87
CA GLY A 227 6.44 -36.60 -2.40
C GLY A 227 7.78 -36.14 -1.84
N LYS A 228 8.90 -36.64 -2.39
CA LYS A 228 10.27 -36.22 -2.01
C LYS A 228 10.60 -34.79 -2.45
N PHE A 229 10.12 -34.37 -3.61
CA PHE A 229 10.21 -32.98 -4.08
C PHE A 229 9.43 -32.03 -3.16
N PHE A 230 8.20 -32.39 -2.79
CA PHE A 230 7.33 -31.61 -1.90
C PHE A 230 7.91 -31.53 -0.49
N ASP A 231 8.36 -32.63 0.08
CA ASP A 231 8.99 -32.64 1.40
C ASP A 231 10.31 -31.84 1.39
N GLY A 232 11.10 -31.96 0.32
CA GLY A 232 12.25 -31.11 0.04
C GLY A 232 11.87 -29.63 0.05
N PHE A 233 10.97 -29.21 -0.84
CA PHE A 233 10.50 -27.83 -1.01
C PHE A 233 9.90 -27.21 0.26
N VAL A 234 9.10 -27.96 1.01
CA VAL A 234 8.44 -27.48 2.25
C VAL A 234 9.44 -27.32 3.40
N ASN A 235 10.45 -28.20 3.47
CA ASN A 235 11.44 -28.20 4.56
C ASN A 235 12.76 -27.49 4.23
N SER A 236 13.09 -27.26 2.96
CA SER A 236 14.26 -26.49 2.52
C SER A 236 13.90 -25.02 2.34
N LYS A 237 13.65 -24.34 3.45
CA LYS A 237 13.40 -22.89 3.44
C LYS A 237 14.74 -22.19 3.27
N ALA A 238 15.04 -21.68 2.08
CA ALA A 238 16.15 -20.76 1.91
C ALA A 238 15.81 -19.43 2.60
N LEU A 239 16.48 -19.14 3.70
CA LEU A 239 16.40 -17.83 4.34
C LEU A 239 17.38 -16.93 3.61
N LEU A 240 16.87 -15.93 2.89
CA LEU A 240 17.73 -14.91 2.30
C LEU A 240 18.01 -13.90 3.40
N VAL A 241 19.25 -13.88 3.86
CA VAL A 241 19.75 -13.01 4.92
C VAL A 241 20.66 -11.99 4.26
N ASP A 242 20.33 -10.71 4.36
CA ASP A 242 21.25 -9.62 4.01
C ASP A 242 21.46 -8.71 5.21
N THR A 243 22.69 -8.20 5.32
CA THR A 243 23.07 -7.29 6.39
C THR A 243 23.13 -5.88 5.82
N LEU A 244 22.28 -5.02 6.35
CA LEU A 244 22.13 -3.63 5.96
C LEU A 244 22.63 -2.71 7.08
N THR A 245 23.09 -1.52 6.73
CA THR A 245 23.45 -0.50 7.72
C THR A 245 22.32 0.50 7.86
N ILE A 246 21.91 0.81 9.09
CA ILE A 246 20.87 1.81 9.32
C ILE A 246 21.47 3.21 9.10
N CYS A 247 21.00 3.93 8.10
CA CYS A 247 21.52 5.27 7.74
C CYS A 247 20.68 6.42 8.26
N GLY A 248 19.40 6.18 8.56
CA GLY A 248 18.50 7.21 9.03
C GLY A 248 17.23 6.68 9.68
N VAL A 249 16.58 7.58 10.41
CA VAL A 249 15.29 7.38 11.07
C VAL A 249 14.30 8.40 10.54
N ILE A 250 13.19 7.93 9.99
CA ILE A 250 12.09 8.79 9.55
C ILE A 250 10.99 8.85 10.59
N LYS A 251 10.26 9.97 10.61
CA LYS A 251 9.08 10.10 11.45
C LYS A 251 7.98 9.17 10.92
N GLY A 252 7.68 8.12 11.68
CA GLY A 252 6.61 7.19 11.36
C GLY A 252 5.29 7.72 11.88
N ASP A 253 4.79 8.83 11.33
CA ASP A 253 3.46 9.30 11.72
C ASP A 253 2.37 8.48 11.05
N ARG A 254 1.36 8.10 11.83
CA ARG A 254 0.12 7.51 11.34
C ARG A 254 -0.75 8.61 10.70
N HIS A 255 -0.38 9.09 9.53
CA HIS A 255 -1.21 10.02 8.75
C HIS A 255 -2.28 9.25 7.95
N GLY A 256 -3.30 8.75 8.64
CA GLY A 256 -4.47 8.13 8.00
C GLY A 256 -4.15 6.86 7.19
N MET A 257 -4.53 6.84 5.91
CA MET A 257 -4.44 5.64 5.04
C MET A 257 -3.04 5.38 4.44
N VAL A 258 -2.10 6.33 4.53
CA VAL A 258 -0.71 6.11 4.08
C VAL A 258 0.11 5.61 5.25
N ARG A 259 0.23 4.29 5.35
CA ARG A 259 1.10 3.64 6.34
C ARG A 259 2.50 3.51 5.74
N THR A 260 3.44 4.29 6.25
CA THR A 260 4.85 4.05 5.97
C THR A 260 5.28 2.77 6.67
N GLU A 261 5.74 1.78 5.92
CA GLU A 261 6.21 0.54 6.53
C GLU A 261 7.43 0.81 7.44
N PRO A 262 7.60 0.03 8.51
CA PRO A 262 8.60 0.31 9.53
C PRO A 262 10.04 0.32 9.03
N ILE A 263 10.30 -0.32 7.88
CA ILE A 263 11.61 -0.43 7.29
C ILE A 263 11.52 -0.05 5.83
N ILE A 264 12.42 0.83 5.39
CA ILE A 264 12.56 1.27 4.01
C ILE A 264 13.93 0.84 3.51
N ILE A 265 13.95 0.14 2.39
CA ILE A 265 15.19 -0.30 1.74
C ILE A 265 15.22 0.17 0.28
N PRO A 266 16.43 0.33 -0.30
CA PRO A 266 16.58 0.64 -1.71
C PRO A 266 15.94 -0.42 -2.61
N MET A 267 15.41 0.03 -3.74
CA MET A 267 14.71 -0.85 -4.70
C MET A 267 15.56 -2.04 -5.16
N ALA A 268 16.84 -1.83 -5.50
CA ALA A 268 17.69 -2.93 -5.96
C ALA A 268 17.98 -3.95 -4.85
N THR A 269 18.06 -3.50 -3.59
CA THR A 269 18.19 -4.39 -2.43
C THR A 269 16.92 -5.23 -2.26
N ALA A 270 15.73 -4.64 -2.37
CA ALA A 270 14.46 -5.36 -2.30
C ALA A 270 14.28 -6.39 -3.42
N LEU A 271 14.69 -6.06 -4.64
CA LEU A 271 14.61 -6.98 -5.79
C LEU A 271 15.43 -8.26 -5.55
N ARG A 272 16.54 -8.21 -4.80
CA ARG A 272 17.33 -9.41 -4.44
C ARG A 272 16.59 -10.35 -3.49
N PHE A 273 15.67 -9.82 -2.68
CA PHE A 273 14.76 -10.63 -1.86
C PHE A 273 13.56 -11.15 -2.66
N THR A 274 13.29 -10.58 -3.85
CA THR A 274 12.11 -10.92 -4.68
C THR A 274 12.47 -11.80 -5.87
N SER A 275 13.73 -11.77 -6.34
CA SER A 275 14.27 -12.55 -7.47
C SER A 275 14.26 -14.06 -7.26
N GLY A 276 13.90 -14.52 -6.07
CA GLY A 276 13.73 -15.94 -5.74
C GLY A 276 12.35 -16.53 -6.10
N GLY A 277 11.41 -15.73 -6.60
CA GLY A 277 10.04 -16.19 -6.88
C GLY A 277 9.31 -16.56 -5.58
N ILE A 278 8.62 -15.59 -4.99
CA ILE A 278 7.84 -15.86 -3.79
C ILE A 278 6.55 -16.58 -4.23
N VAL A 279 6.58 -17.92 -4.21
CA VAL A 279 5.34 -18.70 -4.20
C VAL A 279 4.93 -18.90 -2.75
N ASP A 280 4.12 -17.96 -2.25
CA ASP A 280 3.66 -17.94 -0.85
C ASP A 280 2.72 -19.12 -0.51
N ASN A 281 2.13 -19.79 -1.50
CA ASN A 281 1.08 -20.78 -1.29
C ASN A 281 1.28 -22.07 -2.10
N PRO A 282 1.27 -23.27 -1.48
CA PRO A 282 1.36 -24.56 -2.18
C PRO A 282 0.28 -24.78 -3.24
N VAL A 283 -0.88 -24.12 -3.10
CA VAL A 283 -1.97 -24.18 -4.10
C VAL A 283 -1.60 -23.43 -5.39
N ASP A 284 -0.91 -22.28 -5.28
CA ASP A 284 -0.46 -21.49 -6.43
C ASP A 284 0.71 -22.16 -7.17
N LEU A 285 1.52 -22.94 -6.44
CA LEU A 285 2.52 -23.80 -7.06
C LEU A 285 1.87 -24.93 -7.85
N PHE A 286 0.84 -25.58 -7.29
CA PHE A 286 0.16 -26.67 -7.98
C PHE A 286 -0.55 -26.20 -9.24
N SER A 287 -1.19 -25.03 -9.19
CA SER A 287 -1.83 -24.44 -10.38
C SER A 287 -0.80 -24.06 -11.45
N SER A 288 0.36 -23.50 -11.08
CA SER A 288 1.41 -23.18 -12.04
C SER A 288 2.13 -24.42 -12.62
N LEU A 289 2.27 -25.49 -11.83
CA LEU A 289 2.85 -26.78 -12.24
C LEU A 289 1.91 -27.55 -13.18
N SER A 290 0.61 -27.58 -12.86
CA SER A 290 -0.42 -28.20 -13.70
C SER A 290 -0.67 -27.43 -15.00
N ASN A 291 -0.52 -26.11 -14.98
CA ASN A 291 -0.67 -25.26 -16.17
C ASN A 291 0.62 -25.08 -16.98
N GLY A 292 1.74 -25.69 -16.57
CA GLY A 292 3.02 -25.63 -17.29
C GLY A 292 3.70 -24.25 -17.26
N THR A 293 3.29 -23.34 -16.37
CA THR A 293 3.80 -21.97 -16.30
C THR A 293 4.97 -21.79 -15.32
N LEU A 294 5.42 -22.86 -14.67
CA LEU A 294 6.54 -22.81 -13.71
C LEU A 294 7.86 -22.26 -14.27
N PHE A 295 8.12 -22.51 -15.55
CA PHE A 295 9.31 -22.03 -16.27
C PHE A 295 8.97 -20.95 -17.31
N ALA A 296 7.70 -20.58 -17.43
CA ALA A 296 7.30 -19.40 -18.18
C ALA A 296 7.67 -18.19 -17.32
N GLY A 297 8.89 -17.70 -17.52
CA GLY A 297 9.57 -16.73 -16.67
C GLY A 297 8.67 -15.60 -16.17
N ASN A 298 8.45 -15.56 -14.87
CA ASN A 298 8.43 -14.28 -14.19
C ASN A 298 9.89 -13.87 -14.07
N ASP A 299 10.34 -13.03 -14.99
CA ASP A 299 11.71 -12.50 -14.97
C ASP A 299 12.03 -11.96 -13.57
N PRO A 300 13.22 -12.23 -13.01
CA PRO A 300 13.66 -11.68 -11.73
C PRO A 300 13.83 -10.15 -11.74
N VAL A 301 13.59 -9.50 -12.90
CA VAL A 301 13.61 -8.05 -13.14
C VAL A 301 12.22 -7.51 -13.55
N GLY A 302 11.21 -8.38 -13.72
CA GLY A 302 9.89 -8.05 -14.30
C GLY A 302 8.71 -8.63 -13.52
N GLY A 303 8.79 -8.65 -12.19
CA GLY A 303 7.64 -9.00 -11.36
C GLY A 303 6.58 -7.91 -11.38
N SER A 304 5.30 -8.29 -11.54
CA SER A 304 4.18 -7.35 -11.42
C SER A 304 4.18 -6.71 -10.03
N TYR A 305 4.15 -5.39 -9.99
CA TYR A 305 4.04 -4.62 -8.77
C TYR A 305 2.60 -4.66 -8.22
N PRO A 306 2.41 -4.75 -6.89
CA PRO A 306 1.07 -4.74 -6.30
C PRO A 306 0.40 -3.36 -6.39
N GLN A 307 1.20 -2.30 -6.43
CA GLN A 307 0.72 -0.92 -6.56
C GLN A 307 1.83 0.00 -7.07
N VAL A 308 1.44 1.09 -7.72
CA VAL A 308 2.33 2.15 -8.18
C VAL A 308 1.84 3.49 -7.64
N THR A 309 2.76 4.29 -7.13
CA THR A 309 2.45 5.64 -6.65
C THR A 309 2.87 6.64 -7.70
N LEU A 310 1.93 7.50 -8.07
CA LEU A 310 2.10 8.63 -8.97
C LEU A 310 2.07 9.91 -8.14
N GLN A 311 3.09 10.72 -8.29
CA GLN A 311 3.10 12.09 -7.82
C GLN A 311 2.65 12.99 -8.97
N LEU A 312 1.59 13.74 -8.74
CA LEU A 312 1.01 14.68 -9.69
C LEU A 312 1.71 16.03 -9.59
N ASP A 313 1.71 16.78 -10.68
CA ASP A 313 2.07 18.19 -10.65
C ASP A 313 1.02 18.97 -9.82
N PRO A 314 1.44 19.88 -8.92
CA PRO A 314 0.51 20.69 -8.14
C PRO A 314 -0.51 21.50 -8.96
N THR A 315 -0.18 21.80 -10.21
CA THR A 315 -1.03 22.56 -11.14
C THR A 315 -1.94 21.67 -11.99
N ALA A 316 -1.67 20.36 -12.06
CA ALA A 316 -2.42 19.45 -12.90
C ALA A 316 -3.71 18.98 -12.18
N PRO A 317 -4.87 19.01 -12.87
CA PRO A 317 -6.08 18.39 -12.35
C PRO A 317 -5.88 16.87 -12.23
N TYR A 318 -6.36 16.27 -11.14
CA TYR A 318 -6.25 14.83 -10.90
C TYR A 318 -7.20 14.00 -11.78
N GLU A 319 -8.27 14.60 -12.31
CA GLU A 319 -9.33 13.89 -13.04
C GLU A 319 -8.84 13.32 -14.39
N PRO A 320 -8.14 14.07 -15.27
CA PRO A 320 -7.63 13.52 -16.54
C PRO A 320 -6.58 12.43 -16.34
N VAL A 321 -5.77 12.54 -15.28
CA VAL A 321 -4.76 11.52 -14.95
C VAL A 321 -5.46 10.24 -14.49
N ARG A 322 -6.47 10.34 -13.62
CA ARG A 322 -7.30 9.21 -13.20
C ARG A 322 -7.93 8.53 -14.42
N ASP A 323 -8.58 9.30 -15.28
CA ASP A 323 -9.28 8.78 -16.45
C ASP A 323 -8.31 8.08 -17.42
N SER A 324 -7.10 8.61 -17.57
CA SER A 324 -6.02 7.96 -18.34
C SER A 324 -5.58 6.64 -17.71
N VAL A 325 -5.41 6.59 -16.39
CA VAL A 325 -5.05 5.38 -15.64
C VAL A 325 -6.16 4.32 -15.74
N GLU A 326 -7.42 4.73 -15.62
CA GLU A 326 -8.58 3.84 -15.73
C GLU A 326 -8.79 3.31 -17.15
N ALA A 327 -8.55 4.14 -18.16
CA ALA A 327 -8.57 3.72 -19.57
C ALA A 327 -7.49 2.67 -19.88
N MET A 328 -6.39 2.67 -19.14
CA MET A 328 -5.34 1.63 -19.22
C MET A 328 -5.70 0.34 -18.46
N GLY A 329 -6.87 0.27 -17.83
CA GLY A 329 -7.38 -0.92 -17.15
C GLY A 329 -6.96 -1.03 -15.67
N PHE A 330 -6.45 0.04 -15.08
CA PHE A 330 -6.06 0.09 -13.68
C PHE A 330 -7.07 0.85 -12.83
N ARG A 331 -7.04 0.65 -11.51
CA ARG A 331 -7.83 1.45 -10.57
C ARG A 331 -6.94 2.52 -9.95
N ALA A 332 -7.35 3.77 -10.05
CA ALA A 332 -6.69 4.89 -9.38
C ALA A 332 -7.39 5.26 -8.08
N PHE A 333 -6.62 5.68 -7.09
CA PHE A 333 -7.09 6.26 -5.83
C PHE A 333 -6.33 7.56 -5.59
N SER A 334 -7.03 8.67 -5.34
CA SER A 334 -6.41 9.95 -5.01
C SER A 334 -7.06 10.57 -3.78
N PHE A 335 -6.24 11.12 -2.88
CA PHE A 335 -6.74 11.87 -1.73
C PHE A 335 -7.42 13.17 -2.13
N ALA A 336 -6.97 13.83 -3.21
CA ALA A 336 -7.64 15.03 -3.72
C ALA A 336 -9.09 14.74 -4.14
N GLU A 337 -9.36 13.56 -4.71
CA GLU A 337 -10.71 13.14 -5.03
C GLU A 337 -11.57 12.97 -3.77
N GLN A 338 -11.06 12.27 -2.76
CA GLN A 338 -11.77 12.08 -1.48
C GLN A 338 -12.07 13.42 -0.80
N PHE A 339 -11.12 14.34 -0.86
CA PHE A 339 -11.26 15.66 -0.29
C PHE A 339 -12.27 16.52 -1.07
N SER A 340 -12.27 16.45 -2.41
CA SER A 340 -13.27 17.07 -3.26
C SER A 340 -14.68 16.54 -2.97
N LYS A 341 -14.84 15.23 -2.76
CA LYS A 341 -16.10 14.62 -2.32
C LYS A 341 -16.56 15.17 -0.97
N LEU A 342 -15.65 15.29 0.00
CA LEU A 342 -15.97 15.88 1.30
C LEU A 342 -16.44 17.34 1.17
N ARG A 343 -15.77 18.16 0.37
CA ARG A 343 -16.18 19.54 0.07
C ARG A 343 -17.59 19.59 -0.54
N LYS A 344 -17.92 18.67 -1.46
CA LYS A 344 -19.28 18.58 -2.04
C LYS A 344 -20.34 18.30 -0.97
N VAL A 345 -20.06 17.40 -0.01
CA VAL A 345 -20.97 17.14 1.12
C VAL A 345 -21.23 18.40 1.94
N PHE A 346 -20.19 19.19 2.23
CA PHE A 346 -20.35 20.47 2.93
C PHE A 346 -21.19 21.49 2.15
N VAL A 347 -21.02 21.56 0.83
CA VAL A 347 -21.85 22.42 -0.02
C VAL A 347 -23.32 22.02 0.06
N TYR A 348 -23.63 20.73 -0.03
CA TYR A 348 -25.01 20.23 0.13
C TYR A 348 -25.57 20.50 1.53
N PHE A 349 -24.75 20.35 2.56
CA PHE A 349 -25.14 20.67 3.93
C PHE A 349 -25.48 22.16 4.09
N ASN A 350 -24.62 23.05 3.58
CA ASN A 350 -24.86 24.49 3.62
C ASN A 350 -26.08 24.90 2.80
N LEU A 351 -26.31 24.26 1.65
CA LEU A 351 -27.51 24.48 0.84
C LEU A 351 -28.77 24.08 1.62
N ALA A 352 -28.77 22.92 2.27
CA ALA A 352 -29.89 22.45 3.09
C ALA A 352 -30.16 23.39 4.27
N LEU A 353 -29.12 23.86 4.96
CA LEU A 353 -29.23 24.88 6.01
C LEU A 353 -29.79 26.20 5.48
N GLY A 354 -29.37 26.63 4.29
CA GLY A 354 -29.91 27.82 3.62
C GLY A 354 -31.40 27.69 3.32
N VAL A 355 -31.85 26.52 2.86
CA VAL A 355 -33.28 26.24 2.62
C VAL A 355 -34.07 26.27 3.94
N ILE A 356 -33.57 25.64 5.01
CA ILE A 356 -34.22 25.68 6.33
C ILE A 356 -34.30 27.13 6.85
N GLY A 357 -33.23 27.91 6.70
CA GLY A 357 -33.23 29.33 7.07
C GLY A 357 -34.24 30.15 6.28
N LEU A 358 -34.40 29.87 4.99
CA LEU A 358 -35.40 30.52 4.14
C LEU A 358 -36.83 30.15 4.54
N ILE A 359 -37.09 28.88 4.85
CA ILE A 359 -38.40 28.44 5.38
C ILE A 359 -38.69 29.15 6.69
N ALA A 360 -37.73 29.19 7.62
CA ALA A 360 -37.88 29.88 8.90
C ALA A 360 -38.22 31.37 8.71
N LEU A 361 -37.57 32.05 7.75
CA LEU A 361 -37.82 33.44 7.41
C LEU A 361 -39.22 33.66 6.81
N VAL A 362 -39.73 32.72 6.02
CA VAL A 362 -41.07 32.80 5.43
C VAL A 362 -42.18 32.51 6.46
N THR A 363 -41.90 31.66 7.45
CA THR A 363 -42.87 31.28 8.49
C THR A 363 -42.91 32.21 9.70
N ALA A 364 -41.87 33.02 9.90
CA ALA A 364 -41.78 34.03 10.96
C ALA A 364 -42.45 35.34 10.51
#